data_AF-A0A0Q6RU23-F1
#
_entry.id   AF-A0A0Q6RU23-F1
#
_cell.length_a   1.000
_cell.length_b   1.000
_cell.length_c   1.000
_cell.angle_alpha   90.00
_cell.angle_beta   90.00
_cell.angle_gamma   90.00
#
_symmetry.space_group_name_H-M   'P 1'
#
loop_
_entity.id
_entity.type
_entity.pdbx_description
1 polymer ?
#
loop_
_entity_poly.entity_id
_entity_poly.type
_entity_poly.pdbx_seq_one_letter_code
_entity_poly.pdbx_strand_id
1 'polypeptide(L)'
;MNKLLATLIAGLFATSVYAQTATAPATPVTTTDTTMSSGQSGTAGMTSTGDAKADKKINKADEKEAKEVSKQDEKISKATAKANEKKAKAQGKAEKKIAKANEKVAKADPEDKAKASAKAEEKTADANYDAQKTMIKADEKAQKKIVDANADKAKAHAKANEKRAEAAAEAHKDAAK
;
A
#
# COMPACT_ATOMS: atom_id res chain seq x y z
N MET A 1 -12.94 -1.93 17.62
CA MET A 1 -11.95 -1.18 16.81
C MET A 1 -12.61 -0.64 15.53
N ASN A 2 -13.77 0.03 15.64
CA ASN A 2 -14.56 0.45 14.47
C ASN A 2 -14.77 1.97 14.41
N LYS A 3 -14.29 2.72 15.42
CA LYS A 3 -14.47 4.18 15.48
C LYS A 3 -13.39 4.93 14.71
N LEU A 4 -12.17 4.38 14.63
CA LEU A 4 -11.07 5.00 13.87
C LEU A 4 -11.31 4.99 12.35
N LEU A 5 -11.91 3.92 11.83
CA LEU A 5 -12.23 3.79 10.40
C LEU A 5 -13.38 4.73 9.98
N ALA A 6 -14.33 5.00 10.87
CA ALA A 6 -15.43 5.92 10.61
C ALA A 6 -14.96 7.39 10.57
N THR A 7 -14.00 7.77 11.42
CA THR A 7 -13.46 9.15 11.44
C THR A 7 -12.61 9.46 10.19
N LEU A 8 -11.94 8.44 9.62
CA LEU A 8 -11.09 8.63 8.45
C LEU A 8 -11.88 8.87 7.15
N ILE A 9 -13.09 8.31 7.03
CA ILE A 9 -13.94 8.46 5.83
C ILE A 9 -14.74 9.77 5.87
N ALA A 10 -15.13 10.25 7.06
CA ALA A 10 -15.86 11.51 7.22
C ALA A 10 -14.98 12.77 7.02
N GLY A 11 -13.65 12.66 7.18
CA GLY A 11 -12.73 13.79 7.05
C GLY A 11 -12.26 14.11 5.63
N LEU A 12 -12.56 13.28 4.63
CA LEU A 12 -11.92 13.37 3.30
C LEU A 12 -12.67 14.27 2.30
N PHE A 13 -13.86 14.78 2.61
CA PHE A 13 -14.71 15.52 1.65
C PHE A 13 -14.94 17.01 1.98
N ALA A 14 -14.19 17.61 2.91
CA ALA A 14 -14.49 18.95 3.43
C ALA A 14 -13.65 20.11 2.85
N THR A 15 -13.04 19.98 1.66
CA THR A 15 -12.29 21.10 1.03
C THR A 15 -12.67 21.34 -0.43
N SER A 16 -13.89 21.84 -0.66
CA SER A 16 -14.19 22.62 -1.87
C SER A 16 -15.38 23.54 -1.64
N VAL A 17 -15.09 24.80 -1.25
CA VAL A 17 -16.08 25.88 -1.35
C VAL A 17 -15.56 26.97 -2.27
N TYR A 18 -16.45 27.31 -3.20
CA TYR A 18 -16.39 28.25 -4.31
C TYR A 18 -16.07 29.69 -3.92
N ALA A 19 -15.47 30.43 -4.85
CA ALA A 19 -15.79 31.84 -5.08
C ALA A 19 -16.21 32.01 -6.55
N GLN A 20 -17.47 32.44 -6.69
CA GLN A 20 -18.25 32.70 -7.89
C GLN A 20 -18.21 34.20 -8.19
N THR A 21 -17.96 34.60 -9.44
CA THR A 21 -18.51 35.85 -10.01
C THR A 21 -18.79 35.70 -11.51
N ALA A 22 -20.02 36.09 -11.89
CA ALA A 22 -20.61 36.18 -13.24
C ALA A 22 -19.92 37.27 -14.13
N THR A 23 -20.12 37.48 -15.43
CA THR A 23 -21.23 37.25 -16.39
C THR A 23 -20.72 37.51 -17.84
N ALA A 24 -21.00 36.61 -18.80
CA ALA A 24 -21.34 36.78 -20.25
C ALA A 24 -20.51 37.72 -21.22
N PRO A 25 -20.70 37.68 -22.58
CA PRO A 25 -19.68 37.19 -23.53
C PRO A 25 -19.35 38.11 -24.76
N ALA A 26 -18.26 37.82 -25.50
CA ALA A 26 -18.15 37.74 -26.98
C ALA A 26 -16.71 37.97 -27.55
N THR A 27 -16.09 36.87 -28.03
CA THR A 27 -15.25 36.64 -29.25
C THR A 27 -14.20 37.65 -29.78
N PRO A 28 -13.18 37.25 -30.60
CA PRO A 28 -12.50 35.94 -30.74
C PRO A 28 -10.95 36.02 -30.87
N VAL A 29 -10.31 34.85 -31.08
CA VAL A 29 -8.98 34.59 -31.68
C VAL A 29 -7.77 34.70 -30.74
N THR A 30 -7.16 33.57 -30.38
CA THR A 30 -5.97 32.99 -31.05
C THR A 30 -5.53 31.75 -30.27
N THR A 31 -5.30 30.66 -30.97
CA THR A 31 -4.66 29.43 -30.50
C THR A 31 -3.26 29.69 -29.93
N THR A 32 -3.01 29.36 -28.66
CA THR A 32 -1.70 28.83 -28.25
C THR A 32 -1.81 28.05 -26.94
N ASP A 33 -1.34 26.81 -27.01
CA ASP A 33 -0.99 25.92 -25.92
C ASP A 33 -0.05 26.63 -24.92
N THR A 34 -0.40 26.67 -23.63
CA THR A 34 0.52 27.01 -22.54
C THR A 34 -0.03 26.47 -21.22
N THR A 35 0.46 25.28 -20.87
CA THR A 35 1.15 24.97 -19.60
C THR A 35 0.82 25.85 -18.39
N MET A 36 0.21 25.20 -17.41
CA MET A 36 -0.06 25.67 -16.05
C MET A 36 1.12 26.42 -15.42
N SER A 37 0.94 27.72 -15.20
CA SER A 37 1.67 28.49 -14.20
C SER A 37 0.74 29.56 -13.64
N SER A 38 0.43 29.47 -12.35
CA SER A 38 0.39 30.65 -11.46
C SER A 38 0.08 30.23 -10.02
N GLY A 39 0.99 30.62 -9.14
CA GLY A 39 0.95 30.43 -7.69
C GLY A 39 2.11 31.16 -6.99
N GLN A 40 2.45 32.33 -7.54
CA GLN A 40 3.26 33.46 -7.08
C GLN A 40 3.88 33.48 -5.66
N SER A 41 5.20 33.67 -5.63
CA SER A 41 5.91 34.74 -4.88
C SER A 41 7.37 34.70 -5.37
N GLY A 42 7.84 35.62 -6.21
CA GLY A 42 8.27 36.94 -5.79
C GLY A 42 9.80 36.94 -5.61
N THR A 43 10.50 37.65 -6.51
CA THR A 43 11.91 38.08 -6.51
C THR A 43 12.77 37.49 -7.63
N ALA A 44 13.42 38.42 -8.32
CA ALA A 44 14.20 38.32 -9.53
C ALA A 44 15.44 37.41 -9.41
N GLY A 45 15.92 36.98 -10.57
CA GLY A 45 16.94 35.95 -10.71
C GLY A 45 18.31 36.27 -10.16
N MET A 46 19.06 35.19 -9.92
CA MET A 46 20.50 35.11 -10.06
C MET A 46 20.84 33.62 -9.95
N THR A 47 21.21 33.00 -11.06
CA THR A 47 21.90 31.71 -11.06
C THR A 47 23.20 31.88 -10.29
N SER A 48 23.25 31.40 -9.04
CA SER A 48 24.47 31.39 -8.25
C SER A 48 24.50 30.12 -7.41
N THR A 49 25.55 29.32 -7.62
CA THR A 49 26.15 28.22 -6.82
C THR A 49 25.45 27.57 -5.60
N GLY A 50 24.55 28.23 -4.87
CA GLY A 50 23.67 27.67 -3.86
C GLY A 50 22.72 26.60 -4.40
N ASP A 51 22.22 26.75 -5.63
CA ASP A 51 21.35 25.76 -6.29
C ASP A 51 22.04 24.39 -6.42
N ALA A 52 23.26 24.34 -6.95
CA ALA A 52 23.95 23.06 -7.17
C ALA A 52 24.26 22.28 -5.87
N LYS A 53 24.51 22.98 -4.75
CA LYS A 53 24.71 22.33 -3.44
C LYS A 53 23.39 21.84 -2.84
N ALA A 54 22.33 22.62 -2.99
CA ALA A 54 20.99 22.23 -2.55
C ALA A 54 20.47 21.04 -3.35
N ASP A 55 20.62 21.07 -4.67
CA ASP A 55 20.30 19.97 -5.59
C ASP A 55 21.03 18.69 -5.19
N LYS A 56 22.32 18.76 -4.85
CA LYS A 56 23.08 17.60 -4.38
C LYS A 56 22.52 17.01 -3.08
N LYS A 57 22.06 17.86 -2.14
CA LYS A 57 21.45 17.40 -0.88
C LYS A 57 20.07 16.78 -1.13
N ILE A 58 19.26 17.39 -1.99
CA ILE A 58 17.96 16.88 -2.43
C ILE A 58 18.14 15.51 -3.09
N ASN A 59 19.00 15.40 -4.11
CA ASN A 59 19.28 14.15 -4.80
C ASN A 59 19.74 13.04 -3.85
N LYS A 60 20.56 13.37 -2.84
CA LYS A 60 21.00 12.40 -1.82
C LYS A 60 19.87 11.99 -0.87
N ALA A 61 18.94 12.88 -0.57
CA ALA A 61 17.75 12.57 0.23
C ALA A 61 16.83 11.62 -0.55
N ASP A 62 16.58 11.94 -1.84
CA ASP A 62 15.77 11.15 -2.76
C ASP A 62 16.34 9.75 -2.96
N GLU A 63 17.65 9.64 -3.17
CA GLU A 63 18.34 8.36 -3.32
C GLU A 63 18.20 7.48 -2.06
N LYS A 64 18.30 8.09 -0.87
CA LYS A 64 18.12 7.37 0.40
C LYS A 64 16.68 6.92 0.60
N GLU A 65 15.71 7.79 0.27
CA GLU A 65 14.29 7.48 0.32
C GLU A 65 13.98 6.29 -0.60
N ALA A 66 14.39 6.37 -1.87
CA ALA A 66 14.16 5.33 -2.87
C ALA A 66 14.79 3.99 -2.44
N LYS A 67 16.02 4.00 -1.90
CA LYS A 67 16.67 2.80 -1.36
C LYS A 67 15.89 2.20 -0.20
N GLU A 68 15.37 3.02 0.70
CA GLU A 68 14.59 2.51 1.83
C GLU A 68 13.23 1.98 1.38
N VAL A 69 12.53 2.70 0.50
CA VAL A 69 11.26 2.25 -0.11
C VAL A 69 11.44 0.90 -0.78
N SER A 70 12.46 0.74 -1.62
CA SER A 70 12.76 -0.50 -2.32
C SER A 70 13.00 -1.68 -1.36
N LYS A 71 13.76 -1.48 -0.26
CA LYS A 71 13.96 -2.52 0.77
C LYS A 71 12.64 -2.92 1.43
N GLN A 72 11.78 -1.96 1.73
CA GLN A 72 10.49 -2.23 2.36
C GLN A 72 9.51 -2.93 1.39
N ASP A 73 9.55 -2.59 0.10
CA ASP A 73 8.84 -3.33 -0.95
C ASP A 73 9.27 -4.79 -1.04
N GLU A 74 10.58 -5.06 -0.95
CA GLU A 74 11.09 -6.43 -0.93
C GLU A 74 10.58 -7.20 0.29
N LYS A 75 10.52 -6.57 1.47
CA LYS A 75 9.95 -7.19 2.68
C LYS A 75 8.46 -7.49 2.52
N ILE A 76 7.70 -6.59 1.91
CA ILE A 76 6.27 -6.77 1.60
C ILE A 76 6.10 -7.97 0.67
N SER A 77 6.85 -8.00 -0.44
CA SER A 77 6.80 -9.11 -1.40
C SER A 77 7.13 -10.46 -0.74
N LYS A 78 8.21 -10.52 0.06
CA LYS A 78 8.59 -11.73 0.82
C LYS A 78 7.52 -12.15 1.83
N ALA A 79 6.85 -11.20 2.48
CA ALA A 79 5.77 -11.50 3.43
C ALA A 79 4.57 -12.12 2.73
N THR A 80 4.14 -11.54 1.61
CA THR A 80 3.04 -12.03 0.77
C THR A 80 3.36 -13.41 0.19
N ALA A 81 4.56 -13.61 -0.37
CA ALA A 81 4.98 -14.90 -0.91
C ALA A 81 4.95 -16.01 0.16
N LYS A 82 5.47 -15.74 1.37
CA LYS A 82 5.44 -16.70 2.48
C LYS A 82 4.02 -17.00 2.97
N ALA A 83 3.12 -16.02 2.95
CA ALA A 83 1.73 -16.27 3.29
C ALA A 83 1.05 -17.16 2.24
N ASN A 84 1.22 -16.85 0.96
CA ASN A 84 0.66 -17.64 -0.15
C ASN A 84 1.16 -19.09 -0.12
N GLU A 85 2.46 -19.30 0.11
CA GLU A 85 3.03 -20.64 0.25
C GLU A 85 2.37 -21.43 1.40
N LYS A 86 2.15 -20.78 2.55
CA LYS A 86 1.47 -21.42 3.69
C LYS A 86 0.02 -21.74 3.40
N LYS A 87 -0.70 -20.85 2.71
CA LYS A 87 -2.08 -21.08 2.29
C LYS A 87 -2.18 -22.26 1.35
N ALA A 88 -1.34 -22.30 0.32
CA ALA A 88 -1.31 -23.41 -0.65
C ALA A 88 -0.99 -24.75 0.05
N LYS A 89 -0.02 -24.76 0.97
CA LYS A 89 0.27 -25.96 1.78
C LYS A 89 -0.89 -26.38 2.67
N ALA A 90 -1.65 -25.43 3.22
CA ALA A 90 -2.83 -25.72 4.03
C ALA A 90 -3.97 -26.31 3.18
N GLN A 91 -4.24 -25.73 2.01
CA GLN A 91 -5.22 -26.27 1.05
C GLN A 91 -4.86 -27.68 0.60
N GLY A 92 -3.63 -27.88 0.13
CA GLY A 92 -3.19 -29.20 -0.33
C GLY A 92 -3.24 -30.27 0.78
N LYS A 93 -3.09 -29.90 2.06
CA LYS A 93 -3.31 -30.83 3.18
C LYS A 93 -4.80 -31.12 3.40
N ALA A 94 -5.66 -30.11 3.32
CA ALA A 94 -7.10 -30.30 3.45
C ALA A 94 -7.66 -31.15 2.31
N GLU A 95 -7.32 -30.84 1.06
CA GLU A 95 -7.69 -31.61 -0.13
C GLU A 95 -7.26 -33.08 -0.01
N LYS A 96 -6.04 -33.36 0.45
CA LYS A 96 -5.58 -34.74 0.71
C LYS A 96 -6.42 -35.45 1.79
N LYS A 97 -6.80 -34.76 2.87
CA LYS A 97 -7.67 -35.33 3.92
C LYS A 97 -9.06 -35.63 3.36
N ILE A 98 -9.63 -34.70 2.60
CA ILE A 98 -10.96 -34.80 1.97
C ILE A 98 -10.97 -35.95 0.95
N ALA A 99 -9.97 -36.02 0.06
CA ALA A 99 -9.85 -37.08 -0.92
C ALA A 99 -9.80 -38.47 -0.26
N LYS A 100 -9.00 -38.63 0.82
CA LYS A 100 -8.95 -39.88 1.59
C LYS A 100 -10.28 -40.20 2.29
N ALA A 101 -11.05 -39.20 2.70
CA ALA A 101 -12.36 -39.40 3.30
C ALA A 101 -13.36 -39.87 2.23
N ASN A 102 -13.40 -39.20 1.08
CA ASN A 102 -14.26 -39.56 -0.05
C ASN A 102 -13.92 -40.95 -0.62
N GLU A 103 -12.64 -41.32 -0.66
CA GLU A 103 -12.21 -42.66 -1.06
C GLU A 103 -12.79 -43.74 -0.12
N LYS A 104 -12.87 -43.47 1.19
CA LYS A 104 -13.50 -44.39 2.14
C LYS A 104 -15.01 -44.51 1.93
N VAL A 105 -15.68 -43.43 1.53
CA VAL A 105 -17.10 -43.48 1.15
C VAL A 105 -17.30 -44.32 -0.11
N ALA A 106 -16.43 -44.14 -1.11
CA ALA A 106 -16.50 -44.87 -2.36
C ALA A 106 -16.27 -46.38 -2.19
N LYS A 107 -15.45 -46.78 -1.21
CA LYS A 107 -15.17 -48.19 -0.88
C LYS A 107 -16.13 -48.80 0.15
N ALA A 108 -17.07 -48.03 0.70
CA ALA A 108 -18.01 -48.53 1.70
C ALA A 108 -19.14 -49.34 1.04
N ASP A 109 -19.55 -50.40 1.72
CA ASP A 109 -20.72 -51.19 1.33
C ASP A 109 -22.00 -50.36 1.36
N PRO A 110 -23.05 -50.70 0.58
CA PRO A 110 -24.27 -49.90 0.48
C PRO A 110 -24.93 -49.60 1.83
N GLU A 111 -24.95 -50.57 2.74
CA GLU A 111 -25.56 -50.44 4.08
C GLU A 111 -24.75 -49.50 5.00
N ASP A 112 -23.43 -49.46 4.84
CA ASP A 112 -22.52 -48.61 5.63
C ASP A 112 -22.27 -47.24 5.01
N LYS A 113 -22.68 -47.04 3.76
CA LYS A 113 -22.37 -45.84 2.97
C LYS A 113 -22.84 -44.56 3.62
N ALA A 114 -24.03 -44.56 4.25
CA ALA A 114 -24.55 -43.39 4.96
C ALA A 114 -23.64 -42.97 6.14
N LYS A 115 -23.18 -43.94 6.93
CA LYS A 115 -22.26 -43.71 8.05
C LYS A 115 -20.87 -43.29 7.57
N ALA A 116 -20.40 -43.86 6.46
CA ALA A 116 -19.15 -43.46 5.83
C ALA A 116 -19.21 -42.02 5.33
N SER A 117 -20.31 -41.62 4.67
CA SER A 117 -20.56 -40.24 4.22
C SER A 117 -20.57 -39.26 5.38
N ALA A 118 -21.29 -39.54 6.46
CA ALA A 118 -21.31 -38.67 7.64
C ALA A 118 -19.90 -38.45 8.23
N LYS A 119 -19.10 -39.50 8.34
CA LYS A 119 -17.69 -39.39 8.78
C LYS A 119 -16.81 -38.63 7.79
N ALA A 120 -17.12 -38.69 6.49
CA ALA A 120 -16.39 -37.97 5.47
C ALA A 120 -16.73 -36.48 5.47
N GLU A 121 -17.99 -36.13 5.70
CA GLU A 121 -18.45 -34.75 5.90
C GLU A 121 -17.80 -34.14 7.15
N GLU A 122 -17.79 -34.85 8.28
CA GLU A 122 -17.10 -34.42 9.51
C GLU A 122 -15.61 -34.15 9.23
N LYS A 123 -14.91 -35.09 8.58
CA LYS A 123 -13.50 -34.91 8.21
C LYS A 123 -13.26 -33.78 7.22
N THR A 124 -14.22 -33.52 6.34
CA THR A 124 -14.14 -32.41 5.40
C THR A 124 -14.28 -31.08 6.13
N ALA A 125 -15.22 -30.97 7.07
CA ALA A 125 -15.39 -29.82 7.92
C ALA A 125 -14.12 -29.54 8.75
N ASP A 126 -13.56 -30.56 9.41
CA ASP A 126 -12.33 -30.44 10.19
C ASP A 126 -11.13 -30.04 9.33
N ALA A 127 -10.96 -30.66 8.17
CA ALA A 127 -9.88 -30.34 7.24
C ALA A 127 -9.97 -28.88 6.76
N ASN A 128 -11.18 -28.42 6.43
CA ASN A 128 -11.42 -27.04 6.01
C ASN A 128 -11.20 -26.05 7.16
N TYR A 129 -11.62 -26.38 8.39
CA TYR A 129 -11.38 -25.56 9.57
C TYR A 129 -9.87 -25.39 9.84
N ASP A 130 -9.11 -26.50 9.83
CA ASP A 130 -7.65 -26.50 10.01
C ASP A 130 -6.96 -25.63 8.94
N ALA A 131 -7.39 -25.76 7.69
CA ALA A 131 -6.84 -25.00 6.58
C ALA A 131 -7.13 -23.50 6.74
N GLN A 132 -8.39 -23.12 6.97
CA GLN A 132 -8.78 -21.73 7.18
C GLN A 132 -8.05 -21.10 8.35
N LYS A 133 -7.96 -21.80 9.49
CA LYS A 133 -7.21 -21.34 10.66
C LYS A 133 -5.74 -21.07 10.33
N THR A 134 -5.13 -21.90 9.48
CA THR A 134 -3.75 -21.71 9.03
C THR A 134 -3.62 -20.54 8.06
N MET A 135 -4.56 -20.37 7.13
CA MET A 135 -4.60 -19.25 6.19
C MET A 135 -4.73 -17.91 6.92
N ILE A 136 -5.68 -17.80 7.86
CA ILE A 136 -5.90 -16.59 8.65
C ILE A 136 -4.62 -16.20 9.41
N LYS A 137 -3.95 -17.16 10.05
CA LYS A 137 -2.66 -16.90 10.74
C LYS A 137 -1.54 -16.51 9.79
N ALA A 138 -1.56 -17.00 8.55
CA ALA A 138 -0.58 -16.62 7.53
C ALA A 138 -0.82 -15.17 7.07
N ASP A 139 -2.08 -14.80 6.84
CA ASP A 139 -2.48 -13.44 6.49
C ASP A 139 -2.19 -12.43 7.59
N GLU A 140 -2.57 -12.73 8.83
CA GLU A 140 -2.30 -11.86 9.97
C GLU A 140 -0.80 -11.53 10.08
N LYS A 141 0.07 -12.54 9.91
CA LYS A 141 1.52 -12.35 9.94
C LYS A 141 2.04 -11.57 8.74
N ALA A 142 1.47 -11.73 7.56
CA ALA A 142 1.85 -10.95 6.38
C ALA A 142 1.40 -9.49 6.53
N GLN A 143 0.13 -9.28 6.90
CA GLN A 143 -0.43 -7.94 7.12
C GLN A 143 0.35 -7.16 8.16
N LYS A 144 0.71 -7.76 9.30
CA LYS A 144 1.55 -7.08 10.30
C LYS A 144 2.87 -6.58 9.70
N LYS A 145 3.56 -7.43 8.94
CA LYS A 145 4.81 -7.05 8.27
C LYS A 145 4.62 -5.97 7.20
N ILE A 146 3.50 -6.02 6.48
CA ILE A 146 3.17 -5.02 5.46
C ILE A 146 2.91 -3.66 6.11
N VAL A 147 2.16 -3.63 7.22
CA VAL A 147 1.90 -2.41 7.98
C VAL A 147 3.20 -1.83 8.53
N ASP A 148 4.05 -2.66 9.14
CA ASP A 148 5.35 -2.22 9.66
C ASP A 148 6.24 -1.65 8.55
N ALA A 149 6.32 -2.34 7.40
CA ALA A 149 7.09 -1.88 6.25
C ALA A 149 6.55 -0.57 5.66
N ASN A 150 5.22 -0.41 5.57
CA ASN A 150 4.60 0.83 5.12
C ASN A 150 4.83 1.99 6.09
N ALA A 151 4.81 1.74 7.41
CA ALA A 151 5.14 2.75 8.40
C ALA A 151 6.60 3.21 8.25
N ASP A 152 7.53 2.31 7.94
CA ASP A 152 8.94 2.66 7.69
C ASP A 152 9.12 3.44 6.38
N LYS A 153 8.37 3.11 5.32
CA LYS A 153 8.33 3.94 4.11
C LYS A 153 7.85 5.35 4.40
N ALA A 154 6.76 5.50 5.15
CA ALA A 154 6.24 6.81 5.53
C ALA A 154 7.27 7.64 6.32
N LYS A 155 8.01 7.00 7.24
CA LYS A 155 9.13 7.65 7.95
C LYS A 155 10.27 8.05 7.00
N ALA A 156 10.58 7.22 6.01
CA ALA A 156 11.62 7.53 5.01
C ALA A 156 11.22 8.75 4.17
N HIS A 157 9.99 8.80 3.67
CA HIS A 157 9.41 9.95 2.97
C HIS A 157 9.46 11.22 3.84
N ALA A 158 9.02 11.14 5.10
CA ALA A 158 9.03 12.29 6.01
C ALA A 158 10.44 12.84 6.22
N LYS A 159 11.43 11.97 6.45
CA LYS A 159 12.84 12.37 6.60
C LYS A 159 13.42 12.99 5.33
N ALA A 160 13.06 12.46 4.16
CA ALA A 160 13.52 13.03 2.90
C ALA A 160 12.91 14.42 2.66
N ASN A 161 11.63 14.60 2.94
CA ASN A 161 10.98 15.92 2.88
C ASN A 161 11.61 16.94 3.82
N GLU A 162 11.94 16.54 5.05
CA GLU A 162 12.68 17.39 5.99
C GLU A 162 14.03 17.82 5.39
N LYS A 163 14.77 16.90 4.78
CA LYS A 163 16.06 17.21 4.13
C LYS A 163 15.94 18.06 2.87
N ARG A 164 14.87 17.89 2.09
CA ARG A 164 14.56 18.79 0.96
C ARG A 164 14.29 20.20 1.45
N ALA A 165 13.47 20.35 2.50
CA ALA A 165 13.14 21.65 3.08
C ALA A 165 14.37 22.34 3.69
N GLU A 166 15.23 21.60 4.41
CA GLU A 166 16.51 22.12 4.93
C GLU A 166 17.41 22.62 3.79
N ALA A 167 17.54 21.84 2.71
CA ALA A 167 18.38 22.20 1.57
C ALA A 167 17.87 23.46 0.86
N ALA A 168 16.55 23.56 0.64
CA ALA A 168 15.93 24.76 0.06
C ALA A 168 16.13 25.99 0.95
N ALA A 169 15.94 25.86 2.27
CA ALA A 169 16.14 26.96 3.21
C ALA A 169 17.61 27.45 3.25
N GLU A 170 18.58 26.55 3.13
CA GLU A 170 20.00 26.90 3.05
C GLU A 170 20.33 27.62 1.74
N ALA A 171 19.77 27.17 0.61
CA ALA A 171 19.91 27.85 -0.68
C ALA A 171 19.42 29.29 -0.62
N HIS A 172 18.24 29.53 -0.03
CA HIS A 172 17.70 30.88 0.16
C HIS A 172 18.57 31.75 1.06
N LYS A 173 19.14 31.18 2.14
CA LYS A 173 20.07 31.91 3.01
C LYS A 173 21.37 32.27 2.30
N ASP A 174 21.89 31.38 1.48
CA ASP A 174 23.13 31.61 0.72
C ASP A 174 22.91 32.61 -0.42
N ALA A 175 21.73 32.63 -1.06
CA ALA A 175 21.36 33.61 -2.07
C ALA A 175 21.11 35.02 -1.51
N ALA A 176 20.84 35.13 -0.20
CA ALA A 176 20.59 36.40 0.49
C ALA A 176 21.84 37.06 1.09
N LYS A 177 23.03 36.43 0.94
CA LYS A 177 24.33 36.95 1.38
C LYS A 177 25.10 37.55 0.20
#